data_AF-A0A1I6TDU7-F1
#
_entry.id   AF-A0A1I6TDU7-F1
#
_cell.length_a   1.000
_cell.length_b   1.000
_cell.length_c   1.000
_cell.angle_alpha   90.00
_cell.angle_beta   90.00
_cell.angle_gamma   90.00
#
_symmetry.space_group_name_H-M   'P 1'
#
loop_
_entity.id
_entity.type
_entity.pdbx_description
1 polymer ?
#
loop_
_entity_poly.entity_id
_entity_poly.type
_entity_poly.pdbx_seq_one_letter_code
_entity_poly.pdbx_strand_id
1 'polypeptide(L)'
;MDKLKGWLINAVSVGLIGFIVALFEFFFLDPTKDLLRSSAIYFVFSAVIATISSYCYSWAKYKGYPTVIAYLASMLGNGISVFILLVIILKTQVAYGWGAVGWILFITQVSGFLVAYFENRYYNNINRQLNKKKDALSGRQHE
;
A
#
# COMPACT_ATOMS: atom_id res chain seq x y z
N MET A 1 14.72 -15.77 3.15
CA MET A 1 15.02 -14.77 2.10
C MET A 1 13.77 -14.27 1.37
N ASP A 2 12.78 -15.13 1.10
CA ASP A 2 11.57 -14.73 0.35
C ASP A 2 10.64 -13.75 1.07
N LYS A 3 10.49 -13.87 2.40
CA LYS A 3 9.71 -12.90 3.20
C LYS A 3 10.32 -11.49 3.19
N LEU A 4 11.65 -11.39 3.22
CA LEU A 4 12.35 -10.10 3.20
C LEU A 4 12.24 -9.43 1.82
N LYS A 5 12.35 -10.22 0.75
CA LYS A 5 12.16 -9.73 -0.63
C LYS A 5 10.72 -9.28 -0.88
N GLY A 6 9.73 -10.05 -0.44
CA GLY A 6 8.32 -9.66 -0.52
C GLY A 6 8.02 -8.41 0.30
N TRP A 7 8.59 -8.31 1.51
CA TRP A 7 8.47 -7.11 2.33
C TRP A 7 9.12 -5.88 1.68
N LEU A 8 10.31 -6.01 1.08
CA LEU A 8 10.99 -4.91 0.37
C LEU A 8 10.19 -4.44 -0.86
N ILE A 9 9.63 -5.36 -1.65
CA ILE A 9 8.82 -5.02 -2.83
C ILE A 9 7.56 -4.25 -2.41
N ASN A 10 6.90 -4.70 -1.34
CA ASN A 10 5.72 -4.02 -0.81
C ASN A 10 6.10 -2.69 -0.14
N ALA A 11 7.19 -2.64 0.65
CA ALA A 11 7.64 -1.42 1.32
C ALA A 11 8.09 -0.33 0.34
N VAL A 12 8.73 -0.69 -0.78
CA VAL A 12 9.10 0.26 -1.84
C VAL A 12 7.86 0.79 -2.56
N SER A 13 6.92 -0.09 -2.91
CA SER A 13 5.67 0.30 -3.58
C SER A 13 4.80 1.20 -2.70
N VAL A 14 4.78 0.92 -1.40
CA VAL A 14 4.09 1.71 -0.40
C VAL A 14 4.82 3.03 -0.12
N GLY A 15 6.14 3.00 -0.04
CA GLY A 15 6.97 4.20 0.12
C GLY A 15 6.83 5.19 -1.03
N LEU A 16 6.62 4.68 -2.25
CA LEU A 16 6.28 5.49 -3.43
C LEU A 16 4.95 6.25 -3.25
N ILE A 17 3.97 5.69 -2.54
CA ILE A 17 2.72 6.40 -2.22
C ILE A 17 3.02 7.62 -1.35
N GLY A 18 3.86 7.45 -0.33
CA GLY A 18 4.28 8.55 0.54
C GLY A 18 5.03 9.65 -0.23
N PHE A 19 5.88 9.26 -1.18
CA PHE A 19 6.56 10.20 -2.07
C PHE A 19 5.59 10.96 -2.99
N ILE A 20 4.58 10.28 -3.57
CA ILE A 20 3.54 10.93 -4.39
C ILE A 20 2.75 11.95 -3.57
N VAL A 21 2.44 11.63 -2.32
CA VAL A 21 1.77 12.57 -1.40
C VAL A 21 2.66 13.77 -1.09
N ALA A 22 3.96 13.56 -0.86
CA ALA A 22 4.92 14.64 -0.63
C ALA A 22 5.06 15.57 -1.87
N LEU A 23 5.09 15.00 -3.07
CA LEU A 23 5.08 15.79 -4.31
C LEU A 23 3.79 16.59 -4.46
N PHE A 24 2.63 15.98 -4.16
CA PHE A 24 1.36 16.69 -4.19
C PHE A 24 1.36 17.87 -3.20
N GLU A 25 1.84 17.64 -1.97
CA GLU A 25 1.98 18.70 -0.98
C GLU A 25 2.88 19.84 -1.50
N PHE A 26 4.07 19.50 -2.03
CA PHE A 26 5.01 20.50 -2.54
C PHE A 26 4.46 21.30 -3.72
N PHE A 27 3.82 20.66 -4.69
CA PHE A 27 3.36 21.35 -5.90
C PHE A 27 2.04 22.11 -5.72
N PHE A 28 1.14 21.64 -4.86
CA PHE A 28 -0.25 22.13 -4.82
C PHE A 28 -0.68 22.72 -3.49
N LEU A 29 0.03 22.45 -2.39
CA LEU A 29 -0.33 22.95 -1.06
C LEU A 29 0.70 23.95 -0.51
N ASP A 30 1.98 23.57 -0.51
CA ASP A 30 3.05 24.36 0.09
C ASP A 30 4.41 24.12 -0.59
N PRO A 31 4.77 24.94 -1.59
CA PRO A 31 6.03 24.82 -2.32
C PRO A 31 7.25 25.27 -1.53
N THR A 32 7.07 25.79 -0.31
CA THR A 32 8.18 26.19 0.57
C THR A 32 8.66 25.06 1.45
N LYS A 33 7.92 23.95 1.51
CA LYS A 33 8.32 22.77 2.29
C LYS A 33 9.50 22.04 1.70
N ASP A 34 10.37 21.55 2.58
CA ASP A 34 11.45 20.65 2.22
C ASP A 34 10.86 19.31 1.76
N LEU A 35 10.92 19.09 0.44
CA LEU A 35 10.41 17.89 -0.21
C LEU A 35 11.07 16.62 0.35
N LEU A 36 12.35 16.66 0.69
CA LEU A 36 13.08 15.47 1.18
C LEU A 36 12.61 15.10 2.58
N ARG A 37 12.40 16.11 3.44
CA ARG A 37 11.85 15.91 4.78
C ARG A 37 10.39 15.45 4.74
N SER A 38 9.54 16.08 3.93
CA SER A 38 8.15 15.64 3.74
C SER A 38 8.11 14.21 3.19
N SER A 39 8.95 13.89 2.20
CA SER A 39 9.02 12.54 1.62
C SER A 39 9.39 11.48 2.65
N ALA A 40 10.37 11.75 3.53
CA ALA A 40 10.76 10.82 4.58
C ALA A 40 9.61 10.58 5.59
N ILE A 41 8.91 11.65 5.98
CA ILE A 41 7.76 11.56 6.88
C ILE A 41 6.64 10.73 6.26
N TYR A 42 6.23 11.07 5.04
CA TYR A 42 5.17 10.34 4.34
C TYR A 42 5.57 8.91 4.00
N PHE A 43 6.84 8.63 3.71
CA PHE A 43 7.35 7.27 3.49
C PHE A 43 7.14 6.37 4.71
N VAL A 44 7.55 6.83 5.90
CA VAL A 44 7.36 6.07 7.15
C VAL A 44 5.88 5.83 7.42
N PHE A 45 5.05 6.86 7.24
CA PHE A 45 3.63 6.72 7.46
C PHE A 45 2.96 5.78 6.47
N SER A 46 3.33 5.83 5.19
CA SER A 46 2.83 4.88 4.21
C SER A 46 3.18 3.44 4.61
N ALA A 47 4.40 3.18 5.10
CA ALA A 47 4.79 1.85 5.59
C ALA A 47 3.91 1.37 6.76
N VAL A 48 3.57 2.26 7.70
CA VAL A 48 2.66 1.96 8.81
C VAL A 48 1.24 1.66 8.29
N ILE A 49 0.73 2.49 7.39
CA ILE A 49 -0.60 2.31 6.77
C ILE A 49 -0.70 0.96 6.07
N ALA A 50 0.30 0.59 5.26
CA ALA A 50 0.31 -0.70 4.56
C ALA A 50 0.38 -1.89 5.52
N THR A 51 1.09 -1.75 6.65
CA THR A 51 1.12 -2.78 7.70
C THR A 51 -0.27 -2.98 8.29
N ILE A 52 -0.99 -1.89 8.60
CA ILE A 52 -2.37 -1.94 9.10
C ILE A 52 -3.29 -2.58 8.06
N SER A 53 -3.20 -2.18 6.80
CA SER A 53 -3.98 -2.77 5.69
C SER A 53 -3.75 -4.28 5.57
N SER A 54 -2.49 -4.72 5.60
CA SER A 54 -2.15 -6.14 5.56
C SER A 54 -2.72 -6.88 6.78
N TYR A 55 -2.66 -6.28 7.97
CA TYR A 55 -3.22 -6.87 9.17
C TYR A 55 -4.74 -7.02 9.08
N CYS A 56 -5.46 -5.99 8.60
CA CYS A 56 -6.90 -6.05 8.36
C CYS A 56 -7.29 -7.13 7.34
N TYR A 57 -6.53 -7.25 6.25
CA TYR A 57 -6.73 -8.30 5.24
C TYR A 57 -6.54 -9.70 5.85
N SER A 58 -5.40 -9.92 6.52
CA SER A 58 -5.07 -11.20 7.15
C SER A 58 -6.09 -11.59 8.23
N TRP A 59 -6.53 -10.63 9.05
CA TRP A 59 -7.57 -10.85 10.05
C TRP A 59 -8.89 -11.27 9.42
N ALA A 60 -9.31 -10.60 8.34
CA ALA A 60 -10.55 -10.95 7.63
C ALA A 60 -10.47 -12.35 7.00
N LYS A 61 -9.32 -12.71 6.41
CA LYS A 61 -9.09 -14.07 5.89
C LYS A 61 -9.07 -15.12 7.00
N TYR A 62 -8.45 -14.82 8.15
CA TYR A 62 -8.43 -15.71 9.32
C TYR A 62 -9.83 -15.99 9.86
N LYS A 63 -10.73 -14.99 9.83
CA LYS A 63 -12.15 -15.14 10.21
C LYS A 63 -13.00 -15.91 9.18
N GLY A 64 -12.40 -16.38 8.08
CA GLY A 64 -13.10 -17.13 7.05
C GLY A 64 -13.89 -16.27 6.07
N TYR A 65 -13.70 -14.94 6.07
CA TYR A 65 -14.44 -14.08 5.15
C TYR A 65 -14.05 -14.31 3.68
N PRO A 66 -15.00 -14.12 2.74
CA PRO A 66 -14.72 -14.07 1.31
C PRO A 66 -13.62 -13.07 0.97
N THR A 67 -12.86 -13.37 -0.08
CA THR A 67 -11.73 -12.53 -0.52
C THR A 67 -12.13 -11.08 -0.81
N VAL A 68 -13.35 -10.85 -1.34
CA VAL A 68 -13.89 -9.49 -1.57
C VAL A 68 -14.03 -8.71 -0.25
N ILE A 69 -14.54 -9.35 0.80
CA ILE A 69 -14.70 -8.73 2.12
C ILE A 69 -13.34 -8.46 2.75
N ALA A 70 -12.36 -9.35 2.57
CA ALA A 70 -11.01 -9.12 3.05
C ALA A 70 -10.32 -7.92 2.37
N TYR A 71 -10.53 -7.72 1.06
CA TYR A 71 -10.06 -6.53 0.37
C TYR A 71 -10.74 -5.25 0.87
N LEU A 72 -12.06 -5.28 1.09
CA LEU A 72 -12.78 -4.15 1.68
C LEU A 72 -12.27 -3.80 3.08
N ALA A 73 -12.00 -4.80 3.92
CA ALA A 73 -11.41 -4.60 5.25
C ALA A 73 -10.02 -3.94 5.17
N SER A 74 -9.19 -4.36 4.20
CA SER A 74 -7.89 -3.74 3.92
C SER A 74 -8.02 -2.27 3.49
N MET A 75 -8.98 -1.97 2.60
CA MET A 75 -9.22 -0.60 2.11
C MET A 75 -9.75 0.32 3.21
N LEU A 76 -10.66 -0.17 4.05
CA LEU A 76 -11.17 0.55 5.22
C LEU A 76 -10.06 0.82 6.23
N GLY A 77 -9.24 -0.19 6.55
CA GLY A 77 -8.07 -0.04 7.41
C GLY A 77 -7.07 0.99 6.89
N ASN A 78 -6.81 0.99 5.58
CA ASN A 78 -6.00 2.02 4.92
C ASN A 78 -6.62 3.42 5.12
N GLY A 79 -7.89 3.58 4.75
CA GLY A 79 -8.57 4.87 4.76
C GLY A 79 -8.65 5.50 6.14
N ILE A 80 -8.99 4.69 7.15
CA ILE A 80 -9.04 5.16 8.55
C ILE A 80 -7.64 5.57 9.02
N SER A 81 -6.61 4.79 8.72
CA SER A 81 -5.23 5.10 9.14
C SER A 81 -4.73 6.41 8.54
N VAL A 82 -4.96 6.61 7.23
CA VAL A 82 -4.60 7.84 6.52
C VAL A 82 -5.39 9.02 7.06
N PHE A 83 -6.68 8.85 7.32
CA PHE A 83 -7.52 9.92 7.88
C PHE A 83 -7.04 10.34 9.26
N ILE A 84 -6.75 9.40 10.15
CA ILE A 84 -6.18 9.67 11.48
C ILE A 84 -4.85 10.41 11.36
N LEU A 85 -3.98 9.97 10.47
CA LEU A 85 -2.71 10.62 10.22
C LEU A 85 -2.88 12.09 9.81
N LEU A 86 -3.70 12.33 8.79
CA LEU A 86 -3.91 13.67 8.25
C LEU A 86 -4.60 14.58 9.27
N VAL A 87 -5.64 14.08 9.95
CA VAL A 87 -6.49 14.92 10.78
C VAL A 87 -5.94 15.11 12.19
N ILE A 88 -5.43 14.04 12.81
CA ILE A 88 -5.04 14.04 14.22
C ILE A 88 -3.56 14.39 14.37
N ILE A 89 -2.69 13.74 13.59
CA ILE A 89 -1.24 13.86 13.75
C ILE A 89 -0.71 15.09 13.01
N LEU A 90 -1.02 15.20 11.72
CA LEU A 90 -0.49 16.27 10.87
C LEU A 90 -1.35 17.54 10.88
N LYS A 91 -2.57 17.46 11.41
CA LYS A 91 -3.54 18.56 11.44
C LYS A 91 -3.71 19.23 10.06
N THR A 92 -3.69 18.44 8.99
CA THR A 92 -3.80 18.86 7.59
C THR A 92 -5.06 19.70 7.34
N GLN A 93 -6.17 19.39 8.01
CA GLN A 93 -7.42 20.17 7.95
C GLN A 93 -7.26 21.61 8.45
N VAL A 94 -6.36 21.84 9.42
CA VAL A 94 -6.07 23.17 9.96
C VAL A 94 -5.09 23.91 9.06
N ALA A 95 -4.07 23.21 8.56
CA ALA A 95 -3.03 23.80 7.73
C ALA A 95 -3.48 24.10 6.29
N TYR A 96 -4.27 23.19 5.69
CA TYR A 96 -4.57 23.18 4.25
C TYR A 96 -6.06 23.00 3.93
N GLY A 97 -6.92 22.89 4.95
CA GLY A 97 -8.36 22.71 4.80
C GLY A 97 -8.81 21.29 4.51
N TRP A 98 -10.11 21.04 4.62
CA TRP A 98 -10.72 19.72 4.41
C TRP A 98 -10.63 19.23 2.95
N GLY A 99 -10.55 20.15 1.98
CA GLY A 99 -10.33 19.80 0.58
C GLY A 99 -9.00 19.07 0.35
N ALA A 100 -7.93 19.53 0.98
CA ALA A 100 -6.62 18.89 0.93
C ALA A 100 -6.64 17.50 1.57
N VAL A 101 -7.34 17.34 2.71
CA VAL A 101 -7.53 16.03 3.35
C VAL A 101 -8.23 15.05 2.41
N GLY A 102 -9.29 15.49 1.74
CA GLY A 102 -10.02 14.68 0.76
C GLY A 102 -9.15 14.25 -0.42
N TRP A 103 -8.37 15.17 -0.99
CA TRP A 103 -7.47 14.87 -2.11
C TRP A 103 -6.36 13.90 -1.73
N ILE A 104 -5.71 14.10 -0.59
CA ILE A 104 -4.63 13.20 -0.14
C ILE A 104 -5.19 11.79 0.16
N LEU A 105 -6.37 11.70 0.78
CA LEU A 105 -7.07 10.42 0.97
C LEU A 105 -7.35 9.72 -0.35
N PHE A 106 -7.89 10.45 -1.33
CA PHE A 106 -8.22 9.91 -2.64
C PHE A 106 -6.96 9.39 -3.36
N ILE A 107 -5.91 10.18 -3.44
CA ILE A 107 -4.63 9.81 -4.07
C ILE A 107 -4.04 8.57 -3.39
N THR A 108 -4.09 8.51 -2.06
CA THR A 108 -3.57 7.38 -1.28
C THR A 108 -4.35 6.09 -1.58
N GLN A 109 -5.67 6.17 -1.69
CA GLN A 109 -6.52 5.02 -2.02
C GLN A 109 -6.33 4.52 -3.44
N VAL A 110 -6.30 5.43 -4.43
CA VAL A 110 -6.05 5.07 -5.84
C VAL A 110 -4.66 4.45 -5.99
N SER A 111 -3.65 5.04 -5.36
CA SER A 111 -2.28 4.52 -5.41
C SER A 111 -2.18 3.15 -4.73
N GLY A 112 -2.80 2.98 -3.56
CA GLY A 112 -2.86 1.70 -2.87
C GLY A 112 -3.56 0.61 -3.67
N PHE A 113 -4.64 0.95 -4.36
CA PHE A 113 -5.34 0.03 -5.28
C PHE A 113 -4.45 -0.37 -6.47
N LEU A 114 -3.75 0.59 -7.08
CA LEU A 114 -2.82 0.31 -8.19
C LEU A 114 -1.70 -0.62 -7.74
N VAL A 115 -1.09 -0.36 -6.58
CA VAL A 115 -0.05 -1.24 -6.01
C VAL A 115 -0.60 -2.66 -5.81
N ALA A 116 -1.76 -2.80 -5.17
CA ALA A 116 -2.37 -4.11 -4.94
C ALA A 116 -2.69 -4.85 -6.25
N TYR A 117 -3.15 -4.12 -7.28
CA TYR A 117 -3.42 -4.67 -8.61
C TYR A 117 -2.14 -5.19 -9.28
N PHE A 118 -1.05 -4.41 -9.27
CA PHE A 118 0.22 -4.81 -9.87
C PHE A 118 0.91 -5.93 -9.09
N GLU A 119 0.86 -5.91 -7.75
CA GLU A 119 1.36 -7.00 -6.91
C GLU A 119 0.63 -8.31 -7.23
N ASN A 120 -0.71 -8.30 -7.27
CA ASN A 120 -1.49 -9.50 -7.58
C ASN A 120 -1.15 -10.05 -8.98
N ARG A 121 -0.93 -9.17 -9.98
CA ARG A 121 -0.50 -9.57 -11.32
C ARG A 121 0.90 -10.20 -11.30
N TYR A 122 1.83 -9.62 -10.54
CA TYR A 122 3.19 -10.12 -10.39
C TYR A 122 3.24 -11.48 -9.70
N TYR A 123 2.54 -11.63 -8.55
CA TYR A 123 2.46 -12.89 -7.82
C TYR A 123 1.78 -14.00 -8.63
N ASN A 124 0.70 -13.70 -9.35
CA ASN A 124 0.06 -14.68 -10.23
C ASN A 124 1.00 -15.15 -11.34
N ASN A 125 1.81 -14.26 -11.91
CA ASN A 125 2.79 -14.62 -12.92
C ASN A 125 3.90 -15.53 -12.35
N ILE A 126 4.39 -15.24 -11.14
CA ILE A 126 5.38 -16.09 -10.45
C ILE A 126 4.80 -17.46 -10.15
N ASN A 127 3.59 -17.54 -9.57
CA ASN A 127 2.94 -18.82 -9.28
C ASN A 127 2.74 -19.65 -10.55
N ARG A 128 2.39 -18.99 -11.66
CA ARG A 128 2.25 -19.66 -12.96
C ARG A 128 3.58 -20.19 -13.49
N GLN A 129 4.68 -19.47 -13.29
CA GLN A 129 6.02 -19.96 -13.64
C GLN A 129 6.50 -21.09 -12.71
N LEU A 130 6.20 -21.01 -11.41
CA LEU A 130 6.52 -22.07 -10.45
C LEU A 130 5.76 -23.36 -10.76
N ASN A 131 4.46 -23.29 -11.05
CA ASN A 131 3.67 -24.45 -11.44
C ASN A 131 4.20 -25.08 -12.74
N LYS A 132 4.53 -24.27 -13.75
CA LYS A 132 5.18 -24.77 -14.97
C LYS A 132 6.50 -25.51 -14.70
N LYS A 133 7.33 -24.99 -13.79
CA LYS A 133 8.59 -25.67 -13.40
C LYS A 133 8.32 -26.94 -12.59
N LYS A 134 7.32 -26.93 -11.70
CA LYS A 134 6.90 -28.09 -10.91
C LYS A 134 6.41 -29.23 -11.82
N ASP A 135 5.55 -28.92 -12.78
CA ASP A 135 5.01 -29.90 -13.73
C ASP A 135 6.11 -30.48 -14.63
N ALA A 136 7.09 -29.67 -15.03
CA ALA A 136 8.25 -30.12 -15.80
C ALA A 136 9.22 -31.03 -14.98
N LEU A 137 9.26 -30.85 -13.66
CA LEU A 137 10.06 -31.67 -12.75
C LEU A 137 9.34 -32.98 -12.39
N SER A 138 8.03 -32.95 -12.15
CA SER A 138 7.25 -34.17 -11.90
C SER A 138 7.15 -35.05 -13.15
N GLY A 139 7.12 -34.46 -14.35
CA GLY A 139 7.15 -35.20 -15.61
C GLY A 139 8.45 -35.97 -15.85
N ARG A 140 9.57 -35.54 -15.27
CA ARG A 140 10.88 -36.24 -15.34
C ARG A 140 11.08 -37.31 -14.27
N GLN A 141 10.22 -37.37 -13.25
CA GLN A 141 10.29 -38.42 -12.22
C GLN A 141 9.51 -39.69 -12.62
N HIS A 142 8.81 -39.67 -13.76
CA HIS A 142 8.04 -40.78 -14.29
C HIS A 142 8.64 -41.40 -15.57
N GLU A 143 9.85 -40.98 -15.96
CA GLU A 143 10.73 -41.69 -16.90
C GLU A 143 11.86 -42.39 -16.13
#